data_AF-A0A7J3X5D4-F1
#
_entry.id   AF-A0A7J3X5D4-F1
#
_cell.length_a   1.000
_cell.length_b   1.000
_cell.length_c   1.000
_cell.angle_alpha   90.00
_cell.angle_beta   90.00
_cell.angle_gamma   90.00
#
_symmetry.space_group_name_H-M   'P 1'
#
loop_
_entity.id
_entity.type
_entity.pdbx_description
1 polymer ?
#
loop_
_entity_poly.entity_id
_entity_poly.type
_entity_poly.pdbx_seq_one_letter_code
_entity_poly.pdbx_strand_id
1 'polypeptide(L)'
;MAGKARSFHEWKAWAAAKLIEIAQKYPSSEKVRRDAEALLMRLQYLRVEALPSFLAMVHAAASDCGEFLEVAPTSEEVEKWFREGGE
;
A
#
# COMPACT_ATOMS: atom_id res chain seq x y z
N MET A 1 11.15 -2.08 20.13
CA MET A 1 11.74 -3.21 19.38
C MET A 1 11.49 -2.93 17.91
N ALA A 2 12.55 -2.75 17.11
CA ALA A 2 12.37 -2.64 15.66
C ALA A 2 11.86 -3.99 15.16
N GLY A 3 10.61 -4.05 14.73
CA GLY A 3 10.08 -5.23 14.06
C GLY A 3 10.94 -5.52 12.83
N LYS A 4 11.22 -6.79 12.56
CA LYS A 4 11.96 -7.20 11.36
C LYS A 4 11.29 -6.58 10.12
N ALA A 5 12.02 -5.76 9.37
CA ALA A 5 11.52 -5.14 8.14
C ALA A 5 11.04 -6.21 7.16
N ARG A 6 9.78 -6.09 6.72
CA ARG A 6 9.12 -7.05 5.82
C ARG A 6 9.88 -7.16 4.50
N SER A 7 9.78 -8.29 3.82
CA SER A 7 10.09 -8.37 2.39
C SER A 7 9.05 -7.58 1.58
N PHE A 8 9.37 -7.27 0.33
CA PHE A 8 8.43 -6.56 -0.55
C PHE A 8 7.14 -7.38 -0.77
N HIS A 9 7.27 -8.70 -0.94
CA HIS A 9 6.13 -9.62 -1.02
C HIS A 9 5.29 -9.68 0.26
N GLU A 10 5.93 -9.73 1.43
CA GLU A 10 5.24 -9.71 2.73
C GLU A 10 4.45 -8.41 2.92
N TRP A 11 5.04 -7.27 2.58
CA TRP A 11 4.33 -5.99 2.60
C TRP A 11 3.18 -5.96 1.59
N LYS A 12 3.36 -6.44 0.36
CA LYS A 12 2.27 -6.51 -0.64
C LYS A 12 1.09 -7.34 -0.14
N ALA A 13 1.34 -8.50 0.46
CA ALA A 13 0.28 -9.35 1.00
C ALA A 13 -0.48 -8.64 2.14
N TRP A 14 0.25 -8.02 3.05
CA TRP A 14 -0.35 -7.24 4.14
C TRP A 14 -1.13 -6.02 3.64
N ALA A 15 -0.56 -5.26 2.71
CA ALA A 15 -1.19 -4.07 2.11
C ALA A 15 -2.48 -4.43 1.36
N ALA A 16 -2.49 -5.57 0.65
CA ALA A 16 -3.69 -6.06 -0.01
C ALA A 16 -4.83 -6.35 0.99
N ALA A 17 -4.52 -7.02 2.11
CA ALA A 17 -5.48 -7.26 3.18
C ALA A 17 -6.02 -5.94 3.76
N LYS A 18 -5.13 -4.97 4.03
CA LYS A 18 -5.54 -3.66 4.57
C LYS A 18 -6.43 -2.88 3.61
N LEU A 19 -6.16 -2.92 2.31
CA LEU A 19 -7.02 -2.28 1.29
C LEU A 19 -8.41 -2.92 1.23
N ILE A 20 -8.50 -4.25 1.35
CA ILE A 20 -9.78 -4.96 1.44
C ILE A 20 -10.55 -4.54 2.70
N GLU A 21 -9.88 -4.43 3.85
CA GLU A 21 -10.49 -3.95 5.09
C GLU A 21 -11.05 -2.53 4.93
N ILE A 22 -10.30 -1.62 4.31
CA ILE A 22 -10.76 -0.24 4.04
C ILE A 22 -12.00 -0.27 3.15
N ALA A 23 -12.00 -1.05 2.06
CA ALA A 23 -13.14 -1.15 1.16
C ALA A 23 -14.40 -1.68 1.88
N GLN A 24 -14.24 -2.64 2.80
CA GLN A 24 -15.34 -3.22 3.58
C GLN A 24 -15.84 -2.29 4.69
N LYS A 25 -14.96 -1.49 5.29
CA LYS A 25 -15.29 -0.58 6.40
C LYS A 25 -16.10 0.63 5.95
N TYR A 26 -15.96 1.06 4.70
CA TYR A 26 -16.64 2.24 4.15
C TYR A 26 -17.61 1.89 3.00
N PRO A 27 -18.62 1.01 3.22
CA PRO A 27 -19.46 0.50 2.14
C PRO A 27 -20.36 1.57 1.50
N SER A 28 -20.65 2.66 2.22
CA SER A 28 -21.46 3.79 1.74
C SER A 28 -20.65 4.84 0.96
N SER A 29 -19.31 4.80 1.03
CA SER A 29 -18.44 5.71 0.29
C SER A 29 -17.95 5.05 -0.98
N GLU A 30 -18.66 5.27 -2.08
CA GLU A 30 -18.29 4.71 -3.39
C GLU A 30 -16.87 5.14 -3.80
N LYS A 31 -16.48 6.37 -3.46
CA LYS A 31 -15.13 6.88 -3.75
C LYS A 31 -14.05 6.09 -3.03
N VAL A 32 -14.14 5.95 -1.71
CA VAL A 32 -13.16 5.19 -0.90
C VAL A 32 -13.09 3.74 -1.36
N ARG A 33 -14.23 3.11 -1.68
CA ARG A 33 -14.26 1.75 -2.22
C ARG A 33 -13.52 1.65 -3.54
N ARG A 34 -13.79 2.55 -4.49
CA ARG A 34 -13.11 2.57 -5.80
C ARG A 34 -11.61 2.82 -5.68
N ASP A 35 -11.21 3.72 -4.79
CA ASP A 35 -9.79 4.01 -4.56
C ASP A 35 -9.07 2.79 -3.97
N ALA A 36 -9.69 2.09 -3.00
CA ALA A 36 -9.15 0.85 -2.45
C ALA A 36 -9.04 -0.26 -3.50
N GLU A 37 -10.05 -0.45 -4.35
CA GLU A 37 -10.04 -1.43 -5.45
C GLU A 37 -8.95 -1.09 -6.49
N ALA A 38 -8.81 0.19 -6.86
CA ALA A 38 -7.78 0.64 -7.80
C ALA A 38 -6.35 0.45 -7.25
N LEU A 39 -6.14 0.78 -5.98
CA LEU A 39 -4.87 0.52 -5.29
C LEU A 39 -4.59 -0.99 -5.22
N LEU A 40 -5.58 -1.82 -4.92
CA LEU A 40 -5.43 -3.28 -4.85
C LEU A 40 -4.99 -3.87 -6.20
N MET A 41 -5.64 -3.45 -7.29
CA MET A 41 -5.27 -3.86 -8.65
C MET A 41 -3.83 -3.44 -8.99
N ARG A 42 -3.44 -2.20 -8.64
CA ARG A 42 -2.09 -1.71 -8.92
C ARG A 42 -1.04 -2.43 -8.08
N LEU A 43 -1.36 -2.74 -6.82
CA LEU A 43 -0.49 -3.45 -5.90
C LEU A 43 -0.12 -4.84 -6.43
N GLN A 44 -1.07 -5.57 -7.03
CA GLN A 44 -0.83 -6.91 -7.60
C GLN A 44 0.41 -6.93 -8.52
N TYR A 45 0.51 -5.96 -9.41
CA TYR A 45 1.59 -5.87 -10.41
C TYR A 45 2.72 -4.92 -10.01
N LEU A 46 2.68 -4.37 -8.80
CA LEU A 46 3.65 -3.40 -8.33
C LEU A 46 5.04 -4.06 -8.22
N ARG A 47 6.03 -3.40 -8.82
CA ARG A 47 7.46 -3.64 -8.65
C ARG A 47 8.08 -2.52 -7.82
N VAL A 48 9.24 -2.76 -7.22
CA VAL A 48 9.89 -1.81 -6.30
C VAL A 48 10.17 -0.46 -6.97
N GLU A 49 10.56 -0.44 -8.24
CA GLU A 49 10.86 0.79 -8.99
C GLU A 49 9.62 1.67 -9.22
N ALA A 50 8.44 1.05 -9.26
CA ALA A 50 7.16 1.74 -9.44
C ALA A 50 6.52 2.19 -8.11
N LEU A 51 7.15 1.88 -6.96
CA LEU A 51 6.67 2.23 -5.63
C LEU A 51 6.37 3.74 -5.47
N PRO A 52 7.19 4.69 -5.97
CA PRO A 52 6.87 6.11 -5.84
C PRO A 52 5.50 6.49 -6.43
N SER A 53 5.15 5.92 -7.59
CA SER A 53 3.85 6.17 -8.23
C SER A 53 2.69 5.60 -7.42
N PHE A 54 2.89 4.45 -6.78
CA PHE A 54 1.89 3.83 -5.92
C PHE A 54 1.67 4.66 -4.65
N LEU A 55 2.74 5.14 -4.01
CA LEU A 55 2.65 5.97 -2.81
C LEU A 55 1.98 7.32 -3.08
N ALA A 56 2.17 7.90 -4.27
CA ALA A 56 1.43 9.09 -4.68
C ALA A 56 -0.09 8.83 -4.73
N MET A 57 -0.51 7.67 -5.24
CA MET A 57 -1.93 7.28 -5.26
C MET A 57 -2.47 7.05 -3.84
N VAL A 58 -1.68 6.39 -2.97
CA VAL A 58 -2.04 6.20 -1.56
C VAL A 58 -2.26 7.55 -0.88
N HIS A 59 -1.35 8.51 -1.07
CA HIS A 59 -1.50 9.85 -0.51
C HIS A 59 -2.72 10.57 -1.09
N ALA A 60 -3.01 10.44 -2.39
CA ALA A 60 -4.19 11.06 -2.99
C ALA A 60 -5.48 10.51 -2.34
N ALA A 61 -5.59 9.20 -2.21
CA ALA A 61 -6.73 8.54 -1.55
C ALA A 61 -6.85 8.92 -0.06
N ALA A 62 -5.73 9.18 0.61
CA ALA A 62 -5.71 9.62 2.01
C ALA A 62 -6.42 10.95 2.26
N SER A 63 -6.62 11.77 1.24
CA SER A 63 -7.42 13.00 1.35
C SER A 63 -8.89 12.74 1.63
N ASP A 64 -9.40 11.57 1.20
CA ASP A 64 -10.78 11.13 1.45
C ASP A 64 -10.89 10.20 2.66
N CYS A 65 -9.85 9.41 2.93
CA CYS A 65 -9.80 8.52 4.09
C CYS A 65 -8.36 8.32 4.61
N GLY A 66 -8.06 8.87 5.80
CA GLY A 66 -6.70 8.82 6.37
C GLY A 66 -6.13 7.41 6.59
N GLU A 67 -6.96 6.37 6.69
CA GLU A 67 -6.52 4.97 6.86
C GLU A 67 -5.71 4.44 5.67
N PHE A 68 -5.83 5.05 4.49
CA PHE A 68 -4.97 4.70 3.35
C PHE A 68 -3.48 4.89 3.66
N LEU A 69 -3.10 5.84 4.53
CA LEU A 69 -1.71 6.06 4.91
C LEU A 69 -1.11 4.88 5.67
N GLU A 70 -1.94 4.04 6.31
CA GLU A 70 -1.43 2.84 6.98
C GLU A 70 -0.77 1.91 5.96
N VAL A 71 -1.27 1.84 4.72
CA VAL A 71 -0.74 0.98 3.65
C VAL A 71 0.71 1.34 3.27
N ALA A 72 1.15 2.57 3.53
CA ALA A 72 2.50 3.00 3.20
C ALA A 72 3.56 2.15 3.94
N PRO A 73 4.60 1.66 3.24
CA PRO A 73 5.73 1.00 3.86
C PRO A 73 6.55 2.00 4.66
N THR A 74 7.35 1.51 5.60
CA THR A 74 8.28 2.37 6.36
C THR A 74 9.50 2.73 5.51
N SER A 75 10.21 3.80 5.87
CA SER A 75 11.46 4.19 5.18
C SER A 75 12.52 3.07 5.23
N GLU A 76 12.63 2.36 6.35
CA GLU A 76 13.55 1.21 6.49
C GLU A 76 13.22 0.08 5.51
N GLU A 77 11.93 -0.20 5.30
CA GLU A 77 11.46 -1.19 4.34
C GLU A 77 11.82 -0.79 2.91
N VAL A 78 11.55 0.47 2.54
CA VAL A 78 11.87 1.01 1.22
C VAL A 78 13.36 0.91 0.96
N GLU A 79 14.20 1.38 1.88
CA GLU A 79 15.65 1.33 1.72
C GLU A 79 16.19 -0.09 1.55
N LYS A 80 15.62 -1.05 2.28
CA LYS A 80 15.99 -2.46 2.17
C LYS A 80 15.67 -3.00 0.78
N TRP A 81 14.45 -2.81 0.30
CA TRP A 81 14.01 -3.36 -0.99
C TRP A 81 14.79 -2.82 -2.18
N PHE A 82 15.15 -1.52 -2.16
CA PHE A 82 15.99 -0.92 -3.19
C PHE A 82 17.45 -1.40 -3.13
N ARG A 83 17.97 -1.73 -1.95
CA ARG A 83 19.32 -2.31 -1.80
C ARG A 83 19.39 -3.77 -2.25
N GLU A 84 18.32 -4.53 -2.03
CA GLU A 84 18.23 -5.96 -2.35
C GLU A 84 17.93 -6.23 -3.84
N GLY A 85 17.73 -5.20 -4.67
CA GLY A 85 17.54 -5.35 -6.12
C GLY A 85 16.12 -5.63 -6.57
N GLY A 86 15.13 -5.53 -5.68
CA GLY A 86 13.71 -5.52 -6.04
C GLY A 86 13.15 -6.79 -6.67
N GLU A 87 13.67 -7.97 -6.31
CA GLU A 87 13.06 -9.27 -6.69
C GLU A 87 11.85 -9.64 -5.82
#